data_AF-A0A842N8N7-F1
#
_entry.id   AF-A0A842N8N7-F1
#
_cell.length_a   1.000
_cell.length_b   1.000
_cell.length_c   1.000
_cell.angle_alpha   90.00
_cell.angle_beta   90.00
_cell.angle_gamma   90.00
#
_symmetry.space_group_name_H-M   'P 1'
#
loop_
_entity.id
_entity.type
_entity.pdbx_description
1 polymer ?
#
loop_
_entity_poly.entity_id
_entity_poly.type
_entity_poly.pdbx_seq_one_letter_code
_entity_poly.pdbx_strand_id
1 'polypeptide(L)' 'MEYRQDCCFSRAQTTAMDVFQKLLFEAVEEPDSDKRKAILFGSHFTRAVRSVAYSSELSAQCFNCLKRCPIILKRIKRLK' A
#
# COMPACT_ATOMS: atom_id res chain seq x y z
N MET A 1 -5.05 -6.73 -19.56
CA MET A 1 -4.13 -6.16 -18.54
C MET A 1 -3.11 -7.24 -18.26
N GLU A 2 -1.83 -6.89 -18.25
CA GLU A 2 -0.74 -7.84 -18.04
C GLU A 2 0.06 -7.43 -16.80
N TYR A 3 0.43 -8.40 -15.97
CA TYR A 3 1.34 -8.16 -14.86
C TYR A 3 2.77 -8.34 -15.35
N ARG A 4 3.57 -7.28 -15.29
CA ARG A 4 4.99 -7.28 -15.64
C ARG A 4 5.82 -7.09 -14.40
N GLN A 5 6.54 -8.14 -14.00
CA GLN A 5 7.29 -8.14 -12.74
C GLN A 5 8.32 -7.01 -12.67
N ASP A 6 9.01 -6.71 -13.77
CA ASP A 6 9.99 -5.63 -13.90
C ASP A 6 9.43 -4.24 -13.57
N CYS A 7 8.17 -3.98 -13.89
CA CYS A 7 7.53 -2.67 -13.69
C CYS A 7 6.57 -2.62 -12.49
N CYS A 8 6.02 -3.77 -12.10
CA CYS A 8 4.91 -3.85 -11.16
C CYS A 8 5.29 -4.42 -9.80
N PHE A 9 6.46 -5.07 -9.65
CA PHE A 9 6.83 -5.74 -8.41
C PHE A 9 6.86 -4.79 -7.22
N SER A 10 7.57 -3.66 -7.33
CA SER A 10 7.62 -2.65 -6.25
C SER A 10 6.21 -2.18 -5.88
N ARG A 11 5.41 -1.78 -6.88
CA ARG A 11 4.05 -1.29 -6.67
C ARG A 11 3.15 -2.35 -6.03
N ALA A 12 3.24 -3.61 -6.45
CA ALA A 12 2.42 -4.68 -5.90
C ALA A 12 2.82 -5.01 -4.44
N GLN A 13 4.11 -4.94 -4.12
CA GLN A 13 4.64 -5.36 -2.82
C GLN A 13 4.66 -4.25 -1.75
N THR A 14 4.79 -2.97 -2.13
CA THR A 14 4.91 -1.87 -1.15
C THR A 14 3.59 -1.17 -0.83
N THR A 15 2.51 -1.49 -1.53
CA THR A 15 1.22 -0.78 -1.40
C THR A 15 0.63 -0.79 0.01
N ALA A 16 0.82 -1.88 0.74
CA ALA A 16 0.36 -1.99 2.11
C ALA A 16 1.01 -0.94 3.04
N MET A 17 2.19 -0.44 2.66
CA MET A 17 2.95 0.53 3.45
C MET A 17 2.45 1.96 3.26
N ASP A 18 1.84 2.31 2.12
CA ASP A 18 1.44 3.70 1.80
C ASP A 18 0.51 4.29 2.88
N VAL A 19 -0.53 3.53 3.26
CA VAL A 19 -1.51 3.96 4.26
C VAL A 19 -0.90 4.03 5.66
N PHE A 20 -0.04 3.06 5.98
CA PHE A 20 0.66 3.03 7.26
C PHE A 20 1.59 4.24 7.41
N GLN A 21 2.41 4.53 6.40
CA GLN A 21 3.32 5.67 6.40
C GLN A 21 2.57 7.00 6.52
N LYS A 22 1.44 7.15 5.81
CA LYS A 22 0.62 8.37 5.91
C LYS A 22 0.06 8.59 7.32
N LEU A 23 -0.52 7.55 7.93
CA LEU A 23 -1.07 7.64 9.29
C LEU A 23 0.03 7.86 10.34
N LEU A 24 1.21 7.27 10.13
CA LEU A 24 2.35 7.47 11.03
C LEU A 24 2.85 8.92 10.96
N PHE A 25 2.93 9.48 9.76
CA PHE A 25 3.31 10.88 9.55
C PHE A 25 2.31 11.84 10.22
N GLU A 26 1.01 11.61 10.01
CA GLU A 26 -0.07 12.35 10.66
C GLU A 26 0.02 12.28 12.20
N ALA A 27 0.32 11.10 12.75
CA ALA A 27 0.48 10.93 14.19
C ALA A 27 1.72 11.65 14.76
N VAL A 28 2.80 11.76 13.99
CA VAL A 28 4.03 12.47 14.38
C VAL A 28 3.82 13.99 14.38
N GLU A 29 3.06 14.51 13.43
CA GLU A 29 2.75 15.94 13.32
C GLU A 29 1.64 16.41 14.27
N GLU A 30 0.82 15.51 14.84
CA GLU A 30 -0.28 15.87 15.73
C GLU A 30 0.23 16.32 17.13
N PRO A 31 0.04 17.61 17.50
CA PRO A 31 0.47 18.13 18.80
C PRO A 31 -0.38 17.61 19.98
N ASP A 32 -1.66 17.35 19.77
CA ASP A 32 -2.58 16.91 20.82
C ASP A 32 -2.36 15.43 21.16
N SER A 33 -2.05 15.15 22.43
CA SER A 33 -1.78 13.79 22.87
C SER A 33 -2.96 12.85 22.72
N ASP A 34 -4.19 13.32 22.88
CA ASP A 34 -5.37 12.47 22.82
C ASP A 34 -5.80 12.20 21.38
N LYS A 35 -5.63 13.17 20.48
CA LYS A 35 -5.80 12.95 19.03
C LYS A 35 -4.73 12.01 18.47
N ARG A 36 -3.47 12.18 18.87
CA ARG A 36 -2.38 11.27 18.48
C ARG A 36 -2.66 9.83 18.93
N LYS A 37 -3.17 9.64 20.16
CA LYS A 37 -3.63 8.32 20.63
C LYS A 37 -4.78 7.81 19.77
N ALA A 38 -5.76 8.65 19.42
CA ALA A 38 -6.88 8.23 18.56
C ALA A 38 -6.41 7.77 17.16
N ILE A 39 -5.40 8.42 16.58
CA ILE A 39 -4.78 8.01 15.32
C ILE A 39 -4.09 6.65 15.50
N LEU A 40 -3.17 6.54 16.46
CA LEU A 40 -2.32 5.34 16.64
C LEU A 40 -3.09 4.11 17.15
N PHE A 41 -4.06 4.29 18.05
CA PHE A 41 -4.84 3.20 18.62
C PHE A 41 -6.18 3.00 17.92
N GLY A 42 -6.46 3.77 16.87
CA GLY A 42 -7.66 3.66 16.07
C GLY A 42 -7.72 2.35 15.26
N SER A 43 -8.95 1.98 14.88
CA SER A 43 -9.21 0.83 14.02
C SER A 43 -8.55 0.97 12.64
N HIS A 44 -8.42 2.19 12.13
CA HIS A 44 -7.77 2.49 10.87
C HIS A 44 -6.27 2.18 10.89
N PHE A 45 -5.55 2.62 11.92
CA PHE A 45 -4.13 2.32 12.08
C PHE A 45 -3.90 0.82 12.31
N THR A 46 -4.74 0.18 13.13
CA THR A 46 -4.70 -1.28 13.34
C THR A 46 -4.85 -2.05 12.03
N ARG A 47 -5.75 -1.63 11.14
CA ARG A 47 -5.91 -2.24 9.81
C ARG A 47 -4.71 -2.00 8.91
N ALA A 48 -4.11 -0.81 8.96
CA ALA A 48 -2.90 -0.50 8.21
C ALA A 48 -1.72 -1.36 8.66
N VAL A 49 -1.51 -1.52 9.98
CA VAL A 49 -0.49 -2.40 10.55
C VAL A 49 -0.70 -3.85 10.13
N ARG A 50 -1.93 -4.37 10.20
CA ARG A 50 -2.25 -5.72 9.70
C ARG A 50 -1.96 -5.85 8.21
N SER A 51 -2.28 -4.84 7.40
CA SER A 51 -1.99 -4.86 5.97
C SER A 51 -0.49 -4.99 5.70
N VAL A 52 0.35 -4.35 6.52
CA VAL A 52 1.82 -4.47 6.43
C VAL A 52 2.28 -5.86 6.91
N ALA A 53 1.81 -6.30 8.07
CA ALA A 53 2.20 -7.57 8.69
C ALA A 53 1.88 -8.77 7.79
N TYR A 54 0.74 -8.74 7.10
CA TYR A 54 0.30 -9.81 6.19
C TYR A 54 0.48 -9.42 4.72
N SER A 55 1.35 -8.46 4.40
CA SER A 55 1.55 -7.97 3.02
C SER A 55 2.05 -9.06 2.06
N SER A 56 2.91 -9.96 2.53
CA SER A 56 3.40 -11.12 1.77
C SER A 56 2.28 -12.12 1.46
N GLU A 57 1.35 -12.34 2.39
CA GLU A 57 0.21 -13.26 2.23
C GLU A 57 -0.92 -12.65 1.39
N LEU A 58 -1.20 -11.36 1.58
CA LEU A 58 -2.23 -10.61 0.86
C LEU A 58 -1.85 -10.32 -0.60
N SER A 59 -0.55 -10.11 -0.87
CA SER A 59 -0.04 -9.95 -2.24
C SER A 59 -0.01 -11.26 -3.03
N ALA A 60 0.01 -12.41 -2.34
CA ALA A 60 -0.10 -13.74 -2.92
C ALA A 60 -1.55 -14.15 -3.27
N GLN A 61 -2.56 -13.36 -2.87
CA GLN A 61 -3.93 -13.61 -3.28
C GLN A 61 -4.11 -13.30 -4.77
N CYS A 62 -4.68 -14.26 -5.50
CA CYS A 62 -4.86 -14.20 -6.94
C CYS A 62 -5.40 -12.84 -7.40
N PHE A 63 -4.77 -12.26 -8.43
CA PHE A 63 -5.16 -11.01 -9.13
C PHE A 63 -4.98 -9.67 -8.39
N ASN A 64 -4.56 -9.63 -7.11
CA ASN A 64 -4.30 -8.34 -6.45
C ASN A 64 -3.18 -7.52 -7.11
N CYS A 65 -2.16 -8.18 -7.64
CA CYS A 65 -1.07 -7.56 -8.39
C CYS A 65 -1.55 -6.85 -9.66
N LEU A 66 -2.54 -7.41 -10.37
CA LEU A 66 -3.14 -6.85 -11.57
C LEU A 66 -4.04 -5.64 -11.27
N LYS A 67 -4.79 -5.67 -10.15
CA LYS A 67 -5.56 -4.52 -9.68
C LYS A 67 -4.66 -3.34 -9.34
N ARG A 68 -3.47 -3.61 -8.78
CA ARG A 68 -2.57 -2.56 -8.31
C ARG A 68 -1.67 -1.98 -9.39
N CYS A 69 -1.31 -2.78 -10.39
CA CYS A 69 -0.51 -2.34 -11.52
C CYS A 69 -1.16 -2.75 -12.86
N PRO A 70 -2.24 -2.08 -13.27
CA PRO A 70 -2.90 -2.36 -14.54
C PRO A 70 -2.05 -1.79 -15.69
N ILE A 71 -1.09 -2.56 -16.18
CA ILE A 71 -0.37 -2.19 -17.40
C ILE A 71 -1.28 -2.44 -18.60
N ILE A 72 -1.61 -1.36 -19.29
CA ILE A 72 -2.35 -1.36 -20.55
C ILE A 72 -1.33 -1.43 -21.69
N LEU A 73 -1.44 -2.44 -22.55
CA LEU A 73 -0.53 -2.73 -23.68
C LEU A 73 -0.21 -1.51 -24.57
N LYS A 74 -1.13 -0.55 -24.70
CA LYS A 74 -0.90 0.71 -25.46
C LYS A 74 0.22 1.58 -24.88
N ARG A 75 0.45 1.56 -23.56
CA ARG A 75 1.52 2.36 -22.90
C ARG A 75 2.92 1.76 -23.10
N ILE A 76 3.01 0.44 -23.32
CA ILE A 76 4.31 -0.24 -23.50
C ILE A 76 4.98 0.17 -24.82
N LYS A 77 4.21 0.43 -25.89
CA LYS A 77 4.76 0.88 -27.18
C LYS A 77 5.47 2.24 -27.11
N ARG A 78 5.28 3.05 -26.06
CA ARG A 78 5.90 4.37 -25.87
C ARG A 78 7.12 4.37 -24.95
N LEU A 79 7.40 3.25 -24.28
CA LEU A 79 8.48 3.12 -23.29
C LEU A 79 9.65 2.25 -23.81
N LYS A 80 9.67 1.95 -25.11
CA LYS A 80 10.79 1.32 -25.80
C LYS A 80 11.60 2.36 -26.54
#